data_AF-A0A1F6V683-F1
#
_entry.id   AF-A0A1F6V683-F1
#
_cell.length_a   1.000
_cell.length_b   1.000
_cell.length_c   1.000
_cell.angle_alpha   90.00
_cell.angle_beta   90.00
_cell.angle_gamma   90.00
#
_symmetry.space_group_name_H-M   'P 1'
#
loop_
_entity.id
_entity.type
_entity.pdbx_description
1 polymer ?
#
loop_
_entity_poly.entity_id
_entity_poly.type
_entity_poly.pdbx_seq_one_letter_code
_entity_poly.pdbx_strand_id
1 'polypeptide(L)'
;MENKQKVIIALIVSAFLIVMAISYAGKKSEENITSPPIAVNSNFSEISQADQEKIREIMLGVMQDTIQVTPAVKQEFISIFKKYNATNEEIEDFGMYGPALAVNYQKMFFTDALQSVQSSSSVKSQERADYEVELLQKGLITQERIDQNDAEMYKIANHQLSSNGQVLVIEDIKQTLNGIDIVGGRIKSLFSR
;
A
#
# COMPACT_ATOMS: atom_id res chain seq x y z
N MET A 1 -21.71 0.67 11.95
CA MET A 1 -20.49 -0.12 11.63
C MET A 1 -20.08 0.05 10.17
N GLU A 2 -21.00 -0.04 9.21
CA GLU A 2 -20.71 0.02 7.76
C GLU A 2 -19.94 1.26 7.26
N ASN A 3 -20.17 2.44 7.86
CA ASN A 3 -19.53 3.69 7.42
C ASN A 3 -18.05 3.81 7.80
N LYS A 4 -17.63 3.23 8.95
CA LYS A 4 -16.24 3.30 9.42
C LYS A 4 -15.32 2.36 8.63
N GLN A 5 -15.83 1.18 8.28
CA GLN A 5 -15.11 0.22 7.44
C GLN A 5 -14.86 0.78 6.02
N LYS A 6 -15.82 1.53 5.47
CA LYS A 6 -15.66 2.26 4.19
C LYS A 6 -14.57 3.34 4.25
N VAL A 7 -14.43 4.05 5.38
CA VAL A 7 -13.37 5.06 5.57
C VAL A 7 -11.98 4.42 5.65
N ILE A 8 -11.85 3.29 6.34
CA ILE A 8 -10.59 2.53 6.42
C ILE A 8 -10.19 2.00 5.04
N ILE A 9 -11.13 1.37 4.32
CA ILE A 9 -10.91 0.91 2.95
C ILE A 9 -10.52 2.10 2.05
N ALA A 10 -11.13 3.27 2.22
CA ALA A 10 -10.75 4.47 1.47
C ALA A 10 -9.31 4.95 1.77
N LEU A 11 -8.82 4.81 3.00
CA LEU A 11 -7.44 5.15 3.37
C LEU A 11 -6.42 4.17 2.76
N ILE A 12 -6.69 2.86 2.81
CA ILE A 12 -5.87 1.81 2.17
C ILE A 12 -5.84 2.01 0.64
N VAL A 13 -7.00 2.29 0.05
CA VAL A 13 -7.17 2.59 -1.37
C VAL A 13 -6.44 3.88 -1.76
N SER A 14 -6.48 4.94 -0.94
CA SER A 14 -5.77 6.18 -1.24
C SER A 14 -4.24 5.99 -1.22
N ALA A 15 -3.72 5.21 -0.27
CA ALA A 15 -2.29 4.88 -0.20
C ALA A 15 -1.85 4.04 -1.41
N PHE A 16 -2.66 3.05 -1.81
CA PHE A 16 -2.42 2.29 -3.04
C PHE A 16 -2.43 3.16 -4.30
N LEU A 17 -3.39 4.10 -4.40
CA LEU A 17 -3.45 5.05 -5.50
C LEU A 17 -2.25 6.00 -5.52
N ILE A 18 -1.72 6.39 -4.36
CA ILE A 18 -0.49 7.20 -4.25
C ILE A 18 0.73 6.40 -4.74
N VAL A 19 0.89 5.14 -4.33
CA VAL A 19 1.99 4.28 -4.81
C VAL A 19 1.90 4.06 -6.33
N MET A 20 0.69 3.81 -6.86
CA MET A 20 0.46 3.69 -8.30
C MET A 20 0.68 5.01 -9.05
N ALA A 21 0.37 6.15 -8.42
CA ALA A 21 0.59 7.47 -8.99
C ALA A 21 2.08 7.87 -8.99
N ILE A 22 2.87 7.46 -7.99
CA ILE A 22 4.32 7.66 -7.96
C ILE A 22 4.99 6.81 -9.05
N SER A 23 4.56 5.55 -9.24
CA SER A 23 4.96 4.74 -10.40
C SER A 23 4.55 5.37 -11.75
N TYR A 24 3.52 6.22 -11.77
CA TYR A 24 3.09 6.99 -12.95
C TYR A 24 3.87 8.30 -13.14
N ALA A 25 4.19 8.99 -12.04
CA ALA A 25 4.85 10.29 -12.01
C ALA A 25 6.38 10.20 -12.15
N GLY A 26 6.97 9.01 -11.99
CA GLY A 26 8.35 8.71 -12.36
C GLY A 26 8.69 8.93 -13.85
N LYS A 27 7.72 9.32 -14.68
CA LYS A 27 7.93 9.82 -16.05
C LYS A 27 8.07 11.35 -16.17
N LYS A 28 7.98 12.14 -15.09
CA LYS A 28 8.18 13.60 -15.12
C LYS A 28 8.84 14.15 -13.85
N SER A 29 10.11 13.86 -13.66
CA SER A 29 11.04 14.79 -12.98
C SER A 29 12.47 14.35 -13.26
N GLU A 30 13.13 15.07 -14.16
CA GLU A 30 14.58 15.11 -14.20
C GLU A 30 15.05 15.93 -13.00
N GLU A 31 15.51 15.28 -11.93
CA GLU A 31 16.43 15.90 -10.97
C GLU A 31 17.40 14.85 -10.40
N ASN A 32 18.50 14.72 -11.15
CA ASN A 32 19.86 14.34 -10.76
C ASN A 32 20.12 13.82 -9.33
N ILE A 33 20.01 12.50 -9.11
CA ILE A 33 20.76 11.79 -8.05
C ILE A 33 21.39 10.53 -8.67
N THR A 34 22.72 10.49 -8.70
CA THR A 34 23.54 9.38 -9.17
C THR A 34 23.50 8.20 -8.21
N SER A 35 22.59 7.26 -8.47
CA SER A 35 22.70 5.86 -8.06
C SER A 35 22.45 5.00 -9.30
N PRO A 36 23.21 3.91 -9.54
CA PRO A 36 23.01 3.11 -10.74
C PRO A 36 21.58 2.54 -10.71
N PRO A 37 20.76 2.78 -11.73
CA PRO A 37 19.42 2.21 -11.78
C PRO A 37 19.59 0.70 -11.85
N ILE A 38 19.08 -0.01 -10.85
CA ILE A 38 18.83 -1.44 -11.02
C ILE A 38 17.84 -1.50 -12.18
N ALA A 39 18.29 -2.06 -13.30
CA ALA A 39 17.47 -2.25 -14.48
C ALA A 39 16.35 -3.22 -14.12
N VAL A 40 15.23 -2.68 -13.64
CA VAL A 40 13.95 -3.34 -13.68
C VAL A 40 13.64 -3.46 -15.17
N ASN A 41 14.01 -4.61 -15.74
CA ASN A 41 13.87 -4.91 -17.15
C ASN A 41 12.41 -5.21 -17.49
N SER A 42 11.52 -4.32 -17.08
CA SER A 42 10.09 -4.53 -17.21
C SER A 42 9.55 -3.53 -18.20
N ASN A 43 9.12 -4.05 -19.35
CA ASN A 43 8.32 -3.35 -20.36
C ASN A 43 6.94 -2.88 -19.83
N PHE A 44 6.78 -2.62 -18.53
CA PHE A 44 5.60 -1.96 -17.94
C PHE A 44 5.44 -0.52 -18.42
N SER A 45 6.50 0.08 -18.99
CA SER A 45 6.47 1.40 -19.61
C SER A 45 5.49 1.50 -20.80
N GLU A 46 5.03 0.36 -21.33
CA GLU A 46 4.17 0.23 -22.53
C GLU A 46 2.81 -0.45 -22.26
N ILE A 47 2.42 -0.71 -21.00
CA ILE A 47 1.05 -1.18 -20.74
C ILE A 47 0.07 -0.11 -21.22
N SER A 48 -0.94 -0.54 -21.98
CA SER A 48 -1.96 0.34 -22.49
C SER A 48 -2.73 0.98 -21.33
N GLN A 49 -3.21 2.21 -21.52
CA GLN A 49 -4.01 2.87 -20.50
C GLN A 49 -5.25 2.05 -20.10
N ALA A 50 -5.85 1.34 -21.05
CA ALA A 50 -6.99 0.45 -20.79
C ALA A 50 -6.63 -0.73 -19.89
N ASP A 51 -5.48 -1.39 -20.13
CA ASP A 51 -5.02 -2.50 -19.32
C ASP A 51 -4.59 -2.06 -17.91
N GLN A 52 -3.98 -0.87 -17.80
CA GLN A 52 -3.67 -0.26 -16.49
C GLN A 52 -4.94 0.07 -15.70
N GLU A 53 -5.96 0.62 -16.37
CA GLU A 53 -7.25 0.87 -15.74
C GLU A 53 -7.91 -0.43 -15.30
N LYS A 54 -7.80 -1.50 -16.10
CA LYS A 54 -8.37 -2.79 -15.73
C LYS A 54 -7.67 -3.45 -14.55
N ILE A 55 -6.33 -3.38 -14.49
CA ILE A 55 -5.56 -3.79 -13.31
C ILE A 55 -6.03 -3.01 -12.07
N ARG A 56 -6.19 -1.69 -12.21
CA ARG A 56 -6.66 -0.82 -11.12
C ARG A 56 -8.09 -1.19 -10.69
N GLU A 57 -9.01 -1.38 -11.61
CA GLU A 57 -10.40 -1.76 -11.36
C GLU A 57 -10.47 -3.07 -10.57
N ILE A 58 -9.75 -4.12 -11.03
CA ILE A 58 -9.72 -5.42 -10.35
C ILE A 58 -9.11 -5.29 -8.96
N MET A 59 -7.94 -4.65 -8.85
CA MET A 59 -7.25 -4.46 -7.57
C MET A 59 -8.11 -3.70 -6.56
N LEU A 60 -8.64 -2.54 -6.97
CA LEU A 60 -9.49 -1.72 -6.12
C LEU A 60 -10.77 -2.46 -5.74
N GLY A 61 -11.40 -3.16 -6.68
CA GLY A 61 -12.61 -3.91 -6.41
C GLY A 61 -12.38 -5.07 -5.45
N VAL A 62 -11.25 -5.76 -5.56
CA VAL A 62 -10.84 -6.80 -4.60
C VAL A 62 -10.57 -6.20 -3.22
N MET A 63 -9.89 -5.06 -3.14
CA MET A 63 -9.65 -4.36 -1.87
C MET A 63 -10.96 -3.89 -1.21
N GLN A 64 -11.88 -3.36 -2.02
CA GLN A 64 -13.17 -2.80 -1.57
C GLN A 64 -14.27 -3.84 -1.39
N ASP A 65 -14.02 -5.13 -1.68
CA ASP A 65 -15.01 -6.21 -1.70
C ASP A 65 -16.12 -6.06 -2.74
N THR A 66 -15.95 -5.19 -3.74
CA THR A 66 -16.91 -5.03 -4.84
C THR A 66 -16.66 -6.03 -5.96
N ILE A 67 -15.48 -6.66 -5.99
CA ILE A 67 -15.13 -7.77 -6.88
C ILE A 67 -14.69 -8.96 -6.05
N GLN A 68 -15.42 -10.07 -6.16
CA GLN A 68 -15.01 -11.34 -5.54
C GLN A 68 -13.88 -11.99 -6.34
N VAL A 69 -12.87 -12.50 -5.63
CA VAL A 69 -11.75 -13.23 -6.25
C VAL A 69 -12.23 -14.61 -6.71
N THR A 70 -12.67 -14.70 -7.96
CA THR A 70 -13.05 -15.95 -8.64
C THR A 70 -11.95 -16.44 -9.58
N PRO A 71 -11.95 -17.71 -10.03
CA PRO A 71 -10.99 -18.18 -11.03
C PRO A 71 -11.00 -17.35 -12.32
N ALA A 72 -12.16 -16.85 -12.73
CA ALA A 72 -12.30 -15.99 -13.90
C ALA A 72 -11.61 -14.63 -13.70
N VAL A 73 -11.81 -13.99 -12.54
CA VAL A 73 -11.16 -12.71 -12.20
C VAL A 73 -9.64 -12.88 -12.09
N LYS A 74 -9.17 -13.98 -11.49
CA LYS A 74 -7.72 -14.30 -11.46
C LYS A 74 -7.16 -14.46 -12.86
N GLN A 75 -7.84 -15.22 -13.71
CA GLN A 75 -7.40 -15.46 -15.08
C GLN A 75 -7.38 -14.16 -15.89
N GLU A 76 -8.40 -13.32 -15.77
CA GLU A 76 -8.46 -12.00 -16.39
C GLU A 76 -7.29 -11.14 -15.93
N PHE A 77 -7.08 -11.03 -14.62
CA PHE A 77 -5.99 -10.26 -14.03
C PHE A 77 -4.62 -10.74 -14.53
N ILE A 78 -4.33 -12.04 -14.44
CA ILE A 78 -3.08 -12.64 -14.91
C ILE A 78 -2.92 -12.48 -16.43
N SER A 79 -4.00 -12.57 -17.21
CA SER A 79 -3.95 -12.45 -18.66
C SER A 79 -3.42 -11.08 -19.11
N ILE A 80 -3.69 -10.03 -18.34
CA ILE A 80 -3.18 -8.69 -18.63
C ILE A 80 -1.65 -8.69 -18.53
N PHE A 81 -1.08 -9.26 -17.47
CA PHE A 81 0.37 -9.38 -17.34
C PHE A 81 0.98 -10.29 -18.43
N LYS A 82 0.32 -11.39 -18.77
CA LYS A 82 0.77 -12.32 -19.82
C LYS A 82 0.77 -11.69 -21.21
N LYS A 83 -0.16 -10.77 -21.51
CA LYS A 83 -0.17 -9.99 -22.75
C LYS A 83 1.13 -9.22 -22.98
N TYR A 84 1.79 -8.82 -21.90
CA TYR A 84 3.07 -8.10 -21.92
C TYR A 84 4.28 -9.00 -21.62
N ASN A 85 4.12 -10.32 -21.80
CA ASN A 85 5.15 -11.33 -21.59
C ASN A 85 5.71 -11.41 -20.16
N ALA A 86 4.97 -10.94 -19.16
CA ALA A 86 5.39 -11.08 -17.77
C ALA A 86 5.48 -12.57 -17.37
N THR A 87 6.61 -12.94 -16.80
CA THR A 87 6.85 -14.24 -16.19
C THR A 87 5.93 -14.44 -14.98
N ASN A 88 5.78 -15.69 -14.53
CA ASN A 88 5.03 -15.94 -13.30
C ASN A 88 5.71 -15.31 -12.08
N GLU A 89 7.04 -15.24 -12.10
CA GLU A 89 7.86 -14.61 -11.06
C GLU A 89 7.60 -13.09 -11.02
N GLU A 90 7.60 -12.40 -12.17
CA GLU A 90 7.29 -10.96 -12.21
C GLU A 90 5.85 -10.63 -11.75
N ILE A 91 4.90 -11.54 -11.97
CA ILE A 91 3.52 -11.38 -11.51
C ILE A 91 3.43 -11.59 -10.00
N GLU A 92 4.16 -12.58 -9.48
CA GLU A 92 4.27 -12.85 -8.05
C GLU A 92 4.97 -11.69 -7.33
N ASP A 93 6.05 -11.18 -7.91
CA ASP A 93 6.76 -9.99 -7.47
C ASP A 93 5.86 -8.76 -7.50
N PHE A 94 5.06 -8.54 -8.54
CA PHE A 94 4.08 -7.44 -8.55
C PHE A 94 3.08 -7.55 -7.38
N GLY A 95 2.63 -8.78 -7.07
CA GLY A 95 1.76 -9.03 -5.93
C GLY A 95 2.41 -8.75 -4.58
N MET A 96 3.68 -9.16 -4.41
CA MET A 96 4.47 -8.96 -3.18
C MET A 96 4.94 -7.51 -3.00
N TYR A 97 5.32 -6.84 -4.10
CA TYR A 97 5.98 -5.54 -4.09
C TYR A 97 5.07 -4.37 -4.48
N GLY A 98 3.83 -4.59 -4.89
CA GLY A 98 2.90 -3.48 -5.18
C GLY A 98 1.86 -3.32 -4.06
N PRO A 99 0.68 -3.95 -4.19
CA PRO A 99 -0.41 -3.81 -3.23
C PRO A 99 -0.06 -4.35 -1.84
N ALA A 100 0.71 -5.44 -1.76
CA ALA A 100 1.12 -6.03 -0.48
C ALA A 100 2.10 -5.14 0.29
N LEU A 101 2.94 -4.33 -0.37
CA LEU A 101 3.80 -3.36 0.34
C LEU A 101 2.96 -2.34 1.10
N ALA A 102 1.92 -1.81 0.45
CA ALA A 102 1.04 -0.82 1.07
C ALA A 102 0.31 -1.41 2.30
N VAL A 103 -0.19 -2.64 2.18
CA VAL A 103 -0.84 -3.37 3.28
C VAL A 103 0.14 -3.64 4.43
N ASN A 104 1.33 -4.14 4.13
CA ASN A 104 2.35 -4.44 5.13
C ASN A 104 2.80 -3.18 5.86
N TYR A 105 3.07 -2.10 5.13
CA TYR A 105 3.46 -0.83 5.73
C TYR A 105 2.37 -0.27 6.66
N GLN A 106 1.11 -0.28 6.20
CA GLN A 106 0.00 0.17 7.03
C GLN A 106 -0.18 -0.72 8.27
N LYS A 107 0.02 -2.03 8.14
CA LYS A 107 -0.02 -2.93 9.30
C LYS A 107 1.02 -2.55 10.35
N MET A 108 2.26 -2.31 9.95
CA MET A 108 3.32 -1.86 10.85
C MET A 108 2.97 -0.51 11.48
N PHE A 109 2.58 0.48 10.67
CA PHE A 109 2.21 1.81 11.14
C PHE A 109 1.06 1.78 12.17
N PHE A 110 -0.02 1.05 11.90
CA PHE A 110 -1.16 0.98 12.84
C PHE A 110 -0.87 0.09 14.06
N THR A 111 0.11 -0.82 13.98
CA THR A 111 0.59 -1.57 15.13
C THR A 111 1.38 -0.65 16.07
N ASP A 112 2.29 0.16 15.52
CA ASP A 112 2.99 1.22 16.25
C ASP A 112 2.00 2.26 16.82
N ALA A 113 0.96 2.63 16.06
CA ALA A 113 -0.09 3.53 16.53
C ALA A 113 -0.83 2.95 17.75
N LEU A 114 -1.19 1.66 17.71
CA LEU A 114 -1.86 1.00 18.83
C LEU A 114 -0.99 1.05 20.09
N GLN A 115 0.29 0.71 19.95
CA GLN A 115 1.24 0.77 21.06
C GLN A 115 1.43 2.22 21.55
N SER A 116 1.45 3.18 20.64
CA SER A 116 1.63 4.59 20.96
C SER A 116 0.47 5.14 21.79
N VAL A 117 -0.77 4.82 21.41
CA VAL A 117 -1.97 5.20 22.21
C VAL A 117 -1.96 4.52 23.57
N GLN A 118 -1.63 3.22 23.62
CA GLN A 118 -1.67 2.46 24.87
C GLN A 118 -0.62 2.88 25.89
N SER A 119 0.56 3.29 25.42
CA SER A 119 1.68 3.71 26.26
C SER A 119 1.76 5.22 26.49
N SER A 120 0.93 6.01 25.80
CA SER A 120 1.01 7.48 25.76
C SER A 120 2.41 7.99 25.40
N SER A 121 3.15 7.22 24.60
CA SER A 121 4.47 7.56 24.10
C SER A 121 4.53 7.29 22.61
N SER A 122 5.20 8.15 21.84
CA SER A 122 5.43 7.88 20.42
C SER A 122 6.28 6.62 20.27
N VAL A 123 5.80 5.66 19.49
CA VAL A 123 6.51 4.40 19.20
C VAL A 123 6.80 4.28 17.71
N LYS A 124 8.00 3.81 17.39
CA LYS A 124 8.39 3.32 16.08
C LYS A 124 9.08 1.98 16.27
N SER A 125 8.51 0.91 15.72
CA SER A 125 9.13 -0.41 15.77
C SER A 125 10.36 -0.46 14.86
N GLN A 126 11.30 -1.36 15.20
CA GLN A 126 12.45 -1.62 14.33
C GLN A 126 12.01 -2.14 12.96
N GLU A 127 10.98 -3.00 12.93
CA GLU A 127 10.40 -3.52 11.70
C GLU A 127 9.94 -2.40 10.77
N ARG A 128 9.17 -1.42 11.28
CA ARG A 128 8.76 -0.24 10.51
C ARG A 128 9.96 0.57 10.03
N ALA A 129 10.96 0.78 10.89
CA ALA A 129 12.14 1.57 10.54
C ALA A 129 12.95 0.92 9.40
N ASP A 130 13.22 -0.39 9.48
CA ASP A 130 13.95 -1.13 8.45
C ASP A 130 13.18 -1.12 7.13
N TYR A 131 11.87 -1.26 7.19
CA TYR A 131 11.00 -1.23 6.01
C TYR A 131 10.95 0.14 5.34
N GLU A 132 10.91 1.22 6.11
CA GLU A 132 10.95 2.59 5.58
C GLU A 132 12.27 2.88 4.87
N VAL A 133 13.39 2.35 5.35
CA VAL A 133 14.69 2.42 4.66
C VAL A 133 14.63 1.72 3.31
N GLU A 134 14.05 0.52 3.24
CA GLU A 134 13.87 -0.21 1.99
C GLU A 134 12.99 0.56 1.00
N LEU A 135 11.85 1.08 1.46
CA LEU A 135 10.94 1.87 0.62
C LEU A 135 11.61 3.17 0.12
N LEU A 136 12.42 3.81 0.95
CA LEU A 136 13.16 5.03 0.60
C LEU A 136 14.21 4.73 -0.48
N GLN A 137 14.97 3.64 -0.34
CA GLN A 137 15.95 3.20 -1.34
C GLN A 137 15.29 2.87 -2.69
N LYS A 138 14.05 2.36 -2.66
CA LYS A 138 13.25 2.05 -3.85
C LYS A 138 12.52 3.27 -4.43
N GLY A 139 12.62 4.45 -3.81
CA GLY A 139 11.90 5.66 -4.25
C GLY A 139 10.38 5.59 -4.06
N LEU A 140 9.89 4.70 -3.20
CA LEU A 140 8.46 4.47 -2.95
C LEU A 140 7.89 5.31 -1.79
N ILE A 141 8.77 5.90 -0.98
CA ILE A 141 8.44 6.85 0.08
C ILE A 141 9.52 7.95 0.12
N THR A 142 9.18 9.15 0.57
CA THR A 142 10.13 10.24 0.79
C THR A 142 10.50 10.35 2.26
N GLN A 143 11.66 10.95 2.56
CA GLN A 143 12.05 11.26 3.95
C GLN A 143 11.01 12.16 4.63
N GLU A 144 10.50 13.16 3.91
CA GLU A 144 9.43 14.03 4.41
C GLU A 144 8.20 13.22 4.86
N ARG A 145 7.80 12.21 4.08
CA ARG A 145 6.66 11.36 4.43
C ARG A 145 6.94 10.51 5.67
N ILE A 146 8.16 10.01 5.83
CA ILE A 146 8.59 9.30 7.04
C ILE A 146 8.49 10.21 8.26
N ASP A 147 9.01 11.44 8.16
CA ASP A 147 8.99 12.43 9.24
C ASP A 147 7.55 12.82 9.62
N GLN A 148 6.65 12.96 8.64
CA GLN A 148 5.22 13.19 8.87
C GLN A 148 4.59 12.02 9.63
N ASN A 149 4.87 10.78 9.22
CA ASN A 149 4.33 9.58 9.88
C ASN A 149 4.86 9.45 11.32
N ASP A 150 6.11 9.82 11.58
CA ASP A 150 6.68 9.86 12.94
C ASP A 150 6.04 10.95 13.80
N ALA A 151 5.77 12.13 13.23
CA ALA A 151 5.01 13.18 13.92
C ALA A 151 3.54 12.79 14.21
N GLU A 152 2.94 11.97 13.34
CA GLU A 152 1.61 11.40 13.58
C GLU A 152 1.59 10.48 14.80
N MET A 153 2.63 9.66 15.02
CA MET A 153 2.73 8.82 16.23
C MET A 153 2.70 9.65 17.50
N TYR A 154 3.38 10.79 17.52
CA TYR A 154 3.31 11.73 18.65
C TYR A 154 1.88 12.25 18.87
N LYS A 155 1.18 12.66 17.81
CA LYS A 155 -0.21 13.13 17.92
C LYS A 155 -1.14 12.05 18.44
N ILE A 156 -0.98 10.83 17.92
CA ILE A 156 -1.74 9.63 18.31
C ILE A 156 -1.51 9.32 19.80
N ALA A 157 -0.26 9.29 20.26
CA ALA A 157 0.11 9.07 21.66
C ALA A 157 -0.53 10.10 22.62
N ASN A 158 -0.71 11.33 22.14
CA ASN A 158 -1.26 12.45 22.93
C ASN A 158 -2.78 12.66 22.69
N HIS A 159 -3.46 11.73 22.03
CA HIS A 159 -4.89 11.84 21.68
C HIS A 159 -5.25 13.15 20.94
N GLN A 160 -4.29 13.69 20.18
CA GLN A 160 -4.49 14.85 19.34
C GLN A 160 -5.07 14.43 17.99
N LEU A 161 -5.69 15.38 17.29
CA LEU A 161 -6.11 15.17 15.91
C LEU A 161 -4.89 14.80 15.07
N SER A 162 -4.92 13.62 14.44
CA SER A 162 -3.88 13.24 13.49
C SER A 162 -3.99 14.08 12.21
N SER A 163 -3.08 13.90 11.25
CA SER A 163 -3.10 14.63 9.97
C SER A 163 -4.41 14.48 9.20
N ASN A 164 -5.16 13.39 9.44
CA ASN A 164 -6.46 13.12 8.84
C ASN A 164 -7.64 13.79 9.57
N GLY A 165 -7.37 14.61 10.60
CA GLY A 165 -8.39 15.33 11.35
C GLY A 165 -9.23 14.46 12.29
N GLN A 166 -8.82 13.22 12.58
CA GLN A 166 -9.48 12.35 13.55
C GLN A 166 -8.54 12.06 14.72
N VAL A 167 -9.12 12.04 15.93
CA VAL A 167 -8.48 11.46 17.11
C VAL A 167 -8.65 9.95 17.00
N LEU A 168 -7.54 9.24 16.81
CA LEU A 168 -7.57 7.78 16.76
C LEU A 168 -7.64 7.22 18.18
N VAL A 169 -8.72 6.51 18.50
CA VAL A 169 -8.82 5.73 19.74
C VAL A 169 -8.46 4.27 19.50
N ILE A 170 -8.12 3.55 20.57
CA ILE A 170 -7.70 2.13 20.52
C ILE A 170 -8.64 1.28 19.66
N GLU A 171 -9.95 1.49 19.79
CA GLU A 171 -10.95 0.72 19.06
C GLU A 171 -10.92 1.00 17.55
N ASP A 172 -10.76 2.26 17.15
CA ASP A 172 -10.65 2.62 15.73
C ASP A 172 -9.36 2.05 15.11
N ILE A 173 -8.26 2.04 15.86
CA ILE A 173 -6.99 1.43 15.43
C ILE A 173 -7.12 -0.09 15.27
N LYS A 174 -7.73 -0.77 16.24
CA LYS A 174 -7.99 -2.23 16.15
C LYS A 174 -8.88 -2.58 14.97
N GLN A 175 -9.93 -1.79 14.72
CA GLN A 175 -10.79 -1.98 13.55
C GLN A 175 -10.02 -1.76 12.24
N THR A 176 -9.11 -0.78 12.22
CA THR A 176 -8.22 -0.54 11.08
C THR A 176 -7.31 -1.72 10.81
N LEU A 177 -6.64 -2.25 11.85
CA LEU A 177 -5.78 -3.44 11.74
C LEU A 177 -6.55 -4.66 11.21
N ASN A 178 -7.76 -4.90 11.72
CA ASN A 178 -8.61 -5.98 11.20
C ASN A 178 -8.99 -5.75 9.71
N GLY A 179 -9.29 -4.50 9.33
CA GLY A 179 -9.54 -4.14 7.94
C GLY A 179 -8.34 -4.41 7.02
N ILE A 180 -7.13 -4.07 7.49
CA ILE A 180 -5.87 -4.32 6.78
C ILE A 180 -5.66 -5.83 6.59
N ASP A 181 -5.91 -6.65 7.62
CA ASP A 181 -5.79 -8.11 7.52
C ASP A 181 -6.79 -8.72 6.52
N ILE A 182 -8.04 -8.24 6.51
CA ILE A 182 -9.06 -8.66 5.53
C ILE A 182 -8.62 -8.31 4.11
N VAL A 183 -8.17 -7.06 3.88
CA VAL A 183 -7.71 -6.61 2.56
C VAL A 183 -6.47 -7.39 2.12
N GLY A 184 -5.51 -7.60 3.02
CA GLY A 184 -4.32 -8.41 2.77
C GLY A 184 -4.65 -9.84 2.37
N GLY A 185 -5.64 -10.46 3.03
CA GLY A 185 -6.16 -11.77 2.67
C GLY A 185 -6.73 -11.81 1.25
N ARG A 186 -7.55 -10.81 0.89
CA ARG A 186 -8.16 -10.71 -0.45
C ARG A 186 -7.13 -10.50 -1.56
N ILE A 187 -6.16 -9.60 -1.34
CA ILE A 187 -5.04 -9.39 -2.26
C ILE A 187 -4.27 -10.70 -2.41
N LYS A 188 -3.89 -11.35 -1.31
CA LYS A 188 -3.18 -12.63 -1.36
C LYS A 188 -3.96 -13.70 -2.14
N SER A 189 -5.28 -13.75 -1.98
CA SER A 189 -6.14 -14.65 -2.76
C SER A 189 -6.08 -14.35 -4.26
N LEU A 190 -6.01 -13.09 -4.69
CA LEU A 190 -5.93 -12.73 -6.11
C LEU A 190 -4.67 -13.28 -6.79
N PHE A 191 -3.54 -13.26 -6.07
CA PHE A 191 -2.25 -13.75 -6.57
C PHE A 191 -1.99 -15.23 -6.29
N SER A 192 -2.82 -15.89 -5.49
CA SER A 192 -2.63 -17.31 -5.19
C SER A 192 -2.93 -18.18 -6.42
N ARG A 193 -2.14 -19.25 -6.59
CA ARG A 193 -2.43 -20.32 -7.55
C ARG A 193 -3.76 -21.01 -7.23
#